data_AF-A0A6M3K300-F1
#
_entry.id   AF-A0A6M3K300-F1
#
_cell.length_a   1.000
_cell.length_b   1.000
_cell.length_c   1.000
_cell.angle_alpha   90.00
_cell.angle_beta   90.00
_cell.angle_gamma   90.00
#
_symmetry.space_group_name_H-M   'P 1'
#
loop_
_entity.id
_entity.type
_entity.pdbx_description
1 polymer ?
#
loop_
_entity_poly.entity_id
_entity_poly.type
_entity_poly.pdbx_seq_one_letter_code
_entity_poly.pdbx_strand_id
1 'polypeptide(L)'
;MRLKQYLIVEGRGKQISLDEALNIAPKYMTSIKRYIKNNEHIARDITIITDYYLVDPKKVKEPRKSRYTENYYTLIMDNSKKWSKYPKRSLSLTCSMEKGELSRDYYVFPKNDANIGVCSNKDLWWSFKKGLSPLNDLTMLTYTIKDLLDETYFNSQDDDYNIFKQQCKFFDNYIK
;
A
#
# COMPACT_ATOMS: atom_id res chain seq x y z
N MET A 1 0.19 -19.84 -12.65
CA MET A 1 0.73 -18.78 -11.76
C MET A 1 2.05 -18.28 -12.35
N ARG A 2 2.15 -17.02 -12.82
CA ARG A 2 3.32 -16.55 -13.59
C ARG A 2 4.31 -15.81 -12.70
N LEU A 3 5.57 -16.28 -12.69
CA LEU A 3 6.73 -15.74 -11.95
C LEU A 3 6.91 -14.21 -12.08
N LYS A 4 6.45 -13.61 -13.20
CA LYS A 4 6.49 -12.16 -13.45
C LYS A 4 5.66 -11.31 -12.47
N GLN A 5 4.66 -11.89 -11.79
CA GLN A 5 3.91 -11.20 -10.72
C GLN A 5 4.69 -11.14 -9.39
N TYR A 6 5.75 -11.97 -9.24
CA TYR A 6 6.54 -12.09 -8.01
C TYR A 6 7.76 -11.20 -7.96
N LEU A 7 8.26 -10.78 -9.13
CA LEU A 7 9.23 -9.70 -9.19
C LEU A 7 8.45 -8.41 -9.02
N ILE A 8 8.63 -7.72 -7.89
CA ILE A 8 8.30 -6.30 -7.79
C ILE A 8 9.29 -5.58 -8.72
N VAL A 9 9.08 -5.70 -10.02
CA VAL A 9 9.62 -4.74 -10.98
C VAL A 9 8.74 -3.52 -10.76
N GLU A 10 9.21 -2.57 -9.95
CA GLU A 10 8.47 -1.32 -9.76
C GLU A 10 8.42 -0.56 -11.08
N GLY A 11 7.43 -0.85 -11.92
CA GLY A 11 7.17 -0.10 -13.16
C GLY A 11 6.67 1.34 -12.92
N ARG A 12 6.72 1.81 -11.68
CA ARG A 12 6.27 3.13 -11.20
C ARG A 12 7.42 4.08 -10.87
N GLY A 13 8.65 3.63 -11.01
CA GLY A 13 9.83 4.47 -10.87
C GLY A 13 10.79 4.35 -12.03
N LYS A 14 11.83 5.15 -11.97
CA LYS A 14 12.96 5.10 -12.91
C LYS A 14 14.26 5.30 -12.15
N GLN A 15 15.31 4.65 -12.65
CA GLN A 15 16.67 4.99 -12.26
C GLN A 15 16.95 6.43 -12.69
N ILE A 16 17.66 7.16 -11.85
CA ILE A 16 18.16 8.50 -12.14
C ILE A 16 19.65 8.57 -11.81
N SER A 17 20.35 9.52 -12.42
CA SER A 17 21.73 9.85 -12.08
C SER A 17 21.84 10.63 -10.77
N LEU A 18 23.05 10.73 -10.23
CA LEU A 18 23.34 11.61 -9.08
C LEU A 18 23.00 13.07 -9.40
N ASP A 19 23.37 13.57 -10.58
CA ASP A 19 23.09 14.95 -10.97
C ASP A 19 21.58 15.22 -11.03
N GLU A 20 20.80 14.29 -11.59
CA GLU A 20 19.33 14.38 -11.54
C GLU A 20 18.81 14.36 -10.10
N ALA A 21 19.36 13.52 -9.22
CA ALA A 21 18.97 13.43 -7.82
C ALA A 21 19.25 14.75 -7.07
N LEU A 22 20.44 15.33 -7.26
CA LEU A 22 20.83 16.62 -6.69
C LEU A 22 19.93 17.75 -7.20
N ASN A 23 19.62 17.76 -8.49
CA ASN A 23 18.73 18.75 -9.10
C ASN A 23 17.30 18.72 -8.52
N ILE A 24 16.79 17.54 -8.15
CA ILE A 24 15.44 17.42 -7.54
C ILE A 24 15.44 17.48 -6.02
N ALA A 25 16.58 17.31 -5.35
CA ALA A 25 16.73 17.26 -3.89
C ALA A 25 16.02 18.40 -3.13
N PRO A 26 15.95 19.66 -3.61
CA PRO A 26 15.19 20.72 -2.93
C PRO A 26 13.73 20.36 -2.65
N LYS A 27 13.09 19.54 -3.51
CA LYS A 27 11.71 19.08 -3.35
C LYS A 27 11.53 18.03 -2.23
N TYR A 28 12.62 17.51 -1.70
CA TYR A 28 12.69 16.44 -0.69
C TYR A 28 13.43 16.89 0.58
N MET A 29 13.82 18.16 0.64
CA MET A 29 14.74 18.69 1.63
C MET A 29 14.24 18.53 3.08
N THR A 30 12.92 18.51 3.30
CA THR A 30 12.35 18.30 4.64
C THR A 30 12.75 16.93 5.19
N SER A 31 12.60 15.87 4.40
CA SER A 31 12.95 14.51 4.84
C SER A 31 14.47 14.31 4.88
N ILE A 32 15.20 14.87 3.92
CA ILE A 32 16.67 14.84 3.90
C ILE A 32 17.26 15.51 5.16
N LYS A 33 16.74 16.68 5.56
CA LYS A 33 17.19 17.38 6.77
C LYS A 33 16.92 16.57 8.04
N ARG A 34 15.77 15.90 8.13
CA ARG A 34 15.44 15.03 9.28
C ARG A 34 16.41 13.85 9.38
N TYR A 35 16.77 13.26 8.24
CA TYR A 35 17.79 12.22 8.20
C TYR A 35 19.15 12.74 8.66
N ILE A 36 19.66 13.83 8.08
CA ILE A 36 20.99 14.37 8.42
C ILE A 36 21.07 14.81 9.89
N LYS A 37 20.03 15.47 10.41
CA LYS A 37 20.05 16.07 11.75
C LYS A 37 19.73 15.06 12.86
N ASN A 38 18.78 14.17 12.62
CA ASN A 38 18.20 13.33 13.66
C ASN A 38 18.40 11.82 13.41
N ASN A 39 19.03 11.43 12.29
CA ASN A 39 19.08 10.04 11.81
C ASN A 39 17.69 9.40 11.59
N GLU A 40 16.67 10.23 11.39
CA GLU A 40 15.31 9.79 11.11
C GLU A 40 15.20 9.37 9.65
N HIS A 41 14.82 8.11 9.42
CA HIS A 41 14.76 7.54 8.08
C HIS A 41 13.50 6.71 7.87
N ILE A 42 13.15 6.58 6.60
CA ILE A 42 12.15 5.63 6.11
C ILE A 42 12.93 4.69 5.20
N ALA A 43 12.83 3.40 5.45
CA ALA A 43 13.43 2.35 4.66
C ALA A 43 12.36 1.65 3.80
N ARG A 44 12.77 1.16 2.64
CA ARG A 44 11.94 0.31 1.78
C ARG A 44 12.78 -0.83 1.26
N ASP A 45 12.38 -2.05 1.59
CA ASP A 45 12.91 -3.25 0.97
C ASP A 45 12.41 -3.33 -0.48
N ILE A 46 13.35 -3.29 -1.41
CA ILE A 46 13.05 -3.42 -2.83
C ILE A 46 14.24 -4.00 -3.59
N THR A 47 13.95 -4.90 -4.53
CA THR A 47 14.96 -5.53 -5.38
C THR A 47 15.29 -4.64 -6.59
N ILE A 48 15.83 -3.44 -6.33
CA ILE A 48 16.44 -2.59 -7.35
C ILE A 48 17.95 -2.57 -7.12
N ILE A 49 18.75 -2.52 -8.17
CA ILE A 49 20.22 -2.48 -8.12
C ILE A 49 20.68 -1.15 -8.74
N THR A 50 20.44 -0.02 -8.05
CA THR A 50 20.92 1.30 -8.45
C THR A 50 21.08 2.21 -7.23
N ASP A 51 21.91 3.24 -7.31
CA ASP A 51 22.13 4.15 -6.19
C ASP A 51 20.96 5.13 -5.99
N TYR A 52 20.33 5.57 -7.08
CA TYR A 52 19.25 6.57 -7.06
C TYR A 52 18.05 6.14 -7.90
N TYR A 53 16.88 6.17 -7.27
CA TYR A 53 15.64 5.75 -7.90
C TYR A 53 14.52 6.73 -7.56
N LEU A 54 13.86 7.24 -8.59
CA LEU A 54 12.73 8.16 -8.44
C LEU A 54 11.43 7.40 -8.67
N VAL A 55 10.57 7.38 -7.65
CA VAL A 55 9.26 6.75 -7.71
C VAL A 55 8.16 7.80 -7.74
N ASP A 56 7.21 7.65 -8.66
CA ASP A 56 5.93 8.36 -8.62
C ASP A 56 4.81 7.32 -8.40
N PRO A 57 4.26 7.23 -7.18
CA PRO A 57 3.27 6.22 -6.86
C PRO A 57 1.97 6.35 -7.69
N LYS A 58 1.72 7.53 -8.27
CA LYS A 58 0.54 7.79 -9.12
C LYS A 58 0.72 7.32 -10.56
N LYS A 59 1.95 7.06 -11.02
CA LYS A 59 2.26 6.61 -12.39
C LYS A 59 2.23 5.10 -12.56
N VAL A 60 1.61 4.39 -11.62
CA VAL A 60 1.49 2.93 -11.71
C VAL A 60 0.57 2.56 -12.88
N LYS A 61 1.02 1.60 -13.71
CA LYS A 61 0.18 1.07 -14.80
C LYS A 61 -1.03 0.30 -14.26
N GLU A 62 -0.81 -0.43 -13.17
CA GLU A 62 -1.82 -1.26 -12.51
C GLU A 62 -1.80 -1.00 -10.99
N PRO A 63 -2.96 -0.77 -10.33
CA PRO A 63 -3.02 -0.59 -8.89
C PRO A 63 -2.40 -1.78 -8.13
N ARG A 64 -1.74 -1.50 -6.99
CA ARG A 64 -1.15 -2.54 -6.14
C ARG A 64 -2.24 -3.47 -5.63
N LYS A 65 -2.11 -4.77 -5.93
CA LYS A 65 -2.90 -5.83 -5.31
C LYS A 65 -2.16 -6.46 -4.14
N SER A 66 -2.91 -6.98 -3.18
CA SER A 66 -2.35 -7.75 -2.07
C SER A 66 -1.74 -9.06 -2.56
N ARG A 67 -0.59 -9.45 -2.00
CA ARG A 67 0.18 -10.61 -2.47
C ARG A 67 -0.35 -11.95 -1.94
N TYR A 68 -0.99 -11.93 -0.77
CA TYR A 68 -1.32 -13.14 0.00
C TYR A 68 -2.79 -13.18 0.45
N THR A 69 -3.61 -12.23 0.02
CA THR A 69 -5.01 -12.11 0.45
C THR A 69 -5.80 -11.34 -0.59
N GLU A 70 -7.12 -11.52 -0.63
CA GLU A 70 -8.02 -10.79 -1.52
C GLU A 70 -7.94 -9.28 -1.25
N ASN A 71 -8.23 -8.49 -2.28
CA ASN A 71 -7.99 -7.05 -2.26
C ASN A 71 -9.18 -6.20 -1.76
N TYR A 72 -10.23 -6.82 -1.20
CA TYR A 72 -11.45 -6.14 -0.74
C TYR A 72 -11.18 -4.98 0.22
N TYR A 73 -10.27 -5.15 1.18
CA TYR A 73 -9.96 -4.07 2.12
C TYR A 73 -9.28 -2.87 1.43
N THR A 74 -8.45 -3.11 0.41
CA THR A 74 -7.86 -2.05 -0.41
C THR A 74 -8.96 -1.31 -1.16
N LEU A 75 -9.94 -2.03 -1.73
CA LEU A 75 -11.10 -1.42 -2.39
C LEU A 75 -11.91 -0.56 -1.43
N ILE A 76 -12.17 -1.05 -0.21
CA ILE A 76 -12.88 -0.32 0.84
C ILE A 76 -12.12 0.97 1.20
N MET A 77 -10.81 0.87 1.46
CA MET A 77 -9.99 2.02 1.85
C MET A 77 -9.91 3.08 0.73
N ASP A 78 -9.74 2.66 -0.51
CA ASP A 78 -9.57 3.58 -1.64
C ASP A 78 -10.83 4.38 -1.98
N ASN A 79 -12.01 3.87 -1.59
CA ASN A 79 -13.31 4.43 -1.95
C ASN A 79 -14.11 4.95 -0.74
N SER A 80 -13.68 4.66 0.49
CA SER A 80 -14.39 5.10 1.70
C SER A 80 -14.07 6.55 2.05
N LYS A 81 -15.11 7.36 2.29
CA LYS A 81 -14.96 8.74 2.79
C LYS A 81 -14.16 8.80 4.10
N LYS A 82 -14.25 7.76 4.94
CA LYS A 82 -13.50 7.66 6.22
C LYS A 82 -11.99 7.61 6.02
N TRP A 83 -11.53 7.18 4.83
CA TRP A 83 -10.12 7.05 4.48
C TRP A 83 -9.64 8.13 3.50
N SER A 84 -10.50 9.08 3.13
CA SER A 84 -10.20 10.13 2.13
C SER A 84 -9.00 11.03 2.46
N LYS A 85 -8.63 11.13 3.74
CA LYS A 85 -7.45 11.91 4.20
C LYS A 85 -6.14 11.13 4.10
N TYR A 86 -6.20 9.83 3.84
CA TYR A 86 -5.03 8.97 3.69
C TYR A 86 -4.70 8.75 2.20
N PRO A 87 -3.44 8.47 1.85
CA PRO A 87 -3.11 8.02 0.51
C PRO A 87 -3.88 6.75 0.14
N LYS A 88 -4.36 6.66 -1.11
CA LYS A 88 -4.98 5.44 -1.64
C LYS A 88 -4.04 4.24 -1.46
N ARG A 89 -4.50 3.19 -0.79
CA ARG A 89 -3.71 2.02 -0.44
C ARG A 89 -3.14 1.31 -1.66
N SER A 90 -3.90 1.29 -2.77
CA SER A 90 -3.46 0.69 -4.03
C SER A 90 -2.35 1.48 -4.73
N LEU A 91 -2.20 2.77 -4.40
CA LEU A 91 -1.16 3.65 -4.96
C LEU A 91 -0.02 3.88 -3.97
N SER A 92 -0.16 3.50 -2.71
CA SER A 92 0.83 3.75 -1.67
C SER A 92 2.10 2.93 -1.80
N LEU A 93 3.22 3.56 -1.42
CA LEU A 93 4.49 2.90 -1.13
C LEU A 93 4.46 2.45 0.34
N THR A 94 4.49 1.14 0.59
CA THR A 94 4.67 0.59 1.94
C THR A 94 6.15 0.63 2.31
N CYS A 95 6.47 1.31 3.40
CA CYS A 95 7.83 1.51 3.89
C CYS A 95 7.87 1.24 5.40
N SER A 96 9.06 1.08 5.95
CA SER A 96 9.32 0.86 7.38
C SER A 96 10.19 1.99 7.94
N MET A 97 10.19 2.18 9.27
CA MET A 97 11.20 3.00 9.94
C MET A 97 12.39 2.15 10.41
N GLU A 98 12.24 0.83 10.37
CA GLU A 98 13.28 -0.14 10.67
C GLU A 98 13.84 -0.68 9.35
N LYS A 99 15.16 -0.91 9.32
CA LYS A 99 15.77 -1.65 8.22
C LYS A 99 15.30 -3.11 8.28
N GLY A 100 14.95 -3.67 7.12
CA GLY A 100 14.66 -5.08 6.99
C GLY A 100 15.89 -5.93 7.27
N GLU A 101 15.67 -7.21 7.55
CA GLU A 101 16.74 -8.19 7.78
C GLU A 101 17.55 -8.47 6.49
N LEU A 102 17.02 -8.10 5.32
CA LEU A 102 17.64 -8.30 4.02
C LEU A 102 18.48 -7.09 3.61
N SER A 103 19.66 -7.35 3.06
CA SER A 103 20.77 -6.40 2.85
C SER A 103 20.58 -5.32 1.77
N ARG A 104 19.34 -5.00 1.34
CA ARG A 104 19.09 -4.08 0.22
C ARG A 104 17.94 -3.10 0.47
N ASP A 105 17.97 -2.45 1.62
CA ASP A 105 17.02 -1.36 1.90
C ASP A 105 17.44 -0.06 1.23
N TYR A 106 16.46 0.60 0.60
CA TYR A 106 16.59 1.97 0.14
C TYR A 106 16.13 2.93 1.21
N TYR A 107 16.89 4.00 1.43
CA TYR A 107 16.39 5.17 2.12
C TYR A 107 15.38 5.90 1.23
N VAL A 108 14.17 6.06 1.74
CA VAL A 108 13.09 6.77 1.08
C VAL A 108 13.01 8.17 1.63
N PHE A 109 13.15 9.15 0.73
CA PHE A 109 12.93 10.55 1.02
C PHE A 109 11.59 10.97 0.39
N PRO A 110 10.52 11.15 1.18
CA PRO A 110 9.28 11.70 0.66
C PRO A 110 9.46 13.14 0.21
N LYS A 111 8.74 13.51 -0.86
CA LYS A 111 8.62 14.91 -1.29
C LYS A 111 8.02 15.73 -0.14
N ASN A 112 8.37 17.01 -0.04
CA ASN A 112 7.98 17.86 1.09
C ASN A 112 6.46 17.92 1.35
N ASP A 113 5.66 17.78 0.30
CA ASP A 113 4.19 17.78 0.31
C ASP A 113 3.57 16.37 0.22
N ALA A 114 4.35 15.32 0.47
CA ALA A 114 3.86 13.95 0.40
C ALA A 114 2.84 13.66 1.52
N ASN A 115 1.71 13.06 1.15
CA ASN A 115 0.77 12.49 2.11
C ASN A 115 1.35 11.20 2.69
N ILE A 116 1.53 11.16 4.02
CA ILE A 116 2.11 10.00 4.72
C ILE A 116 1.05 9.44 5.66
N GLY A 117 0.73 8.15 5.51
CA GLY A 117 -0.01 7.37 6.50
C GLY A 117 0.96 6.61 7.39
N VAL A 118 0.75 6.65 8.70
CA VAL A 118 1.53 5.90 9.70
C VAL A 118 0.64 4.83 10.31
N CYS A 119 1.16 3.62 10.43
CA CYS A 119 0.49 2.50 11.09
C CYS A 119 1.36 1.91 12.20
N SER A 120 0.84 0.88 12.88
CA SER A 120 1.63 0.10 13.83
C SER A 120 2.82 -0.60 13.15
N ASN A 121 3.75 -1.10 13.95
CA ASN A 121 4.97 -1.79 13.49
C ASN A 121 4.73 -3.12 12.76
N LYS A 122 3.55 -3.76 12.91
CA LYS A 122 3.25 -5.04 12.26
C LYS A 122 2.41 -4.88 11.02
N ASP A 123 1.26 -4.24 11.16
CA ASP A 123 0.36 -3.93 10.06
C ASP A 123 -0.59 -2.77 10.46
N LEU A 124 -1.29 -2.18 9.49
CA LEU A 124 -2.34 -1.19 9.72
C LEU A 124 -3.47 -1.71 10.63
N TRP A 125 -3.80 -3.00 10.57
CA TRP A 125 -4.90 -3.56 11.36
C TRP A 125 -4.61 -3.61 12.86
N TRP A 126 -3.33 -3.66 13.21
CA TRP A 126 -2.88 -3.61 14.60
C TRP A 126 -3.00 -2.22 15.24
N SER A 127 -3.35 -1.19 14.45
CA SER A 127 -3.69 0.13 14.98
C SER A 127 -5.09 0.20 15.59
N PHE A 128 -5.95 -0.81 15.39
CA PHE A 128 -7.29 -0.85 15.96
C PHE A 128 -7.32 -1.61 17.30
N LYS A 129 -8.13 -1.14 18.25
CA LYS A 129 -8.24 -1.75 19.59
C LYS A 129 -8.73 -3.20 19.47
N LYS A 130 -8.20 -4.07 20.35
CA LYS A 130 -8.49 -5.52 20.45
C LYS A 130 -9.97 -5.93 20.49
N GLY A 131 -10.93 -5.01 20.64
CA GLY A 131 -12.37 -5.30 20.67
C GLY A 131 -12.96 -5.83 19.34
N LEU A 132 -12.20 -5.78 18.24
CA LEU A 132 -12.52 -6.47 16.99
C LEU A 132 -11.90 -7.88 16.97
N SER A 133 -11.92 -8.59 18.10
CA SER A 133 -11.06 -9.76 18.38
C SER A 133 -11.14 -10.97 17.43
N PRO A 134 -12.18 -11.17 16.59
CA PRO A 134 -12.10 -12.11 15.47
C PRO A 134 -11.74 -11.46 14.11
N LEU A 135 -11.74 -10.13 14.00
CA LEU A 135 -11.43 -9.34 12.79
C LEU A 135 -10.06 -8.62 12.86
N ASN A 136 -9.31 -8.78 13.95
CA ASN A 136 -7.93 -8.24 14.09
C ASN A 136 -6.93 -8.91 13.14
N ASP A 137 -7.36 -9.94 12.42
CA ASP A 137 -6.63 -10.52 11.31
C ASP A 137 -7.28 -10.06 10.00
N LEU A 138 -6.52 -9.34 9.18
CA LEU A 138 -6.89 -8.99 7.80
C LEU A 138 -7.50 -10.17 7.05
N THR A 139 -6.96 -11.36 7.33
CA THR A 139 -7.36 -12.64 6.79
C THR A 139 -8.82 -12.94 7.12
N MET A 140 -9.26 -12.73 8.36
CA MET A 140 -10.64 -12.98 8.78
C MET A 140 -11.61 -11.98 8.16
N LEU A 141 -11.30 -10.68 8.14
CA LEU A 141 -12.14 -9.71 7.44
C LEU A 141 -12.30 -10.08 5.96
N THR A 142 -11.19 -10.49 5.34
CA THR A 142 -11.15 -10.84 3.93
C THR A 142 -11.93 -12.11 3.64
N TYR A 143 -11.78 -13.16 4.45
CA TYR A 143 -12.55 -14.39 4.31
C TYR A 143 -14.02 -14.18 4.63
N THR A 144 -14.38 -13.43 5.67
CA THR A 144 -15.79 -13.11 5.95
C THR A 144 -16.43 -12.38 4.77
N ILE A 145 -15.75 -11.39 4.18
CA ILE A 145 -16.26 -10.74 2.97
C ILE A 145 -16.37 -11.76 1.83
N LYS A 146 -15.36 -12.59 1.62
CA LYS A 146 -15.37 -13.60 0.56
C LYS A 146 -16.53 -14.58 0.71
N ASP A 147 -16.69 -15.19 1.89
CA ASP A 147 -17.75 -16.16 2.18
C ASP A 147 -19.14 -15.54 1.95
N LEU A 148 -19.34 -14.30 2.43
CA LEU A 148 -20.58 -13.55 2.19
C LEU A 148 -20.85 -13.30 0.70
N LEU A 149 -19.81 -13.10 -0.11
CA LEU A 149 -19.95 -12.85 -1.55
C LEU A 149 -20.08 -14.14 -2.37
N ASP A 150 -19.39 -15.21 -1.98
CA ASP A 150 -19.45 -16.51 -2.66
C ASP A 150 -20.85 -17.13 -2.52
N GLU A 151 -21.56 -16.87 -1.42
CA GLU A 151 -22.98 -17.24 -1.24
C GLU A 151 -23.93 -16.53 -2.22
N THR A 152 -23.50 -15.43 -2.85
CA THR A 152 -24.35 -14.60 -3.72
C THR A 152 -24.27 -14.96 -5.21
N TYR A 153 -23.62 -16.07 -5.60
CA TYR A 153 -23.44 -16.53 -6.99
C TYR A 153 -22.76 -15.55 -7.95
N PHE A 154 -22.11 -14.50 -7.44
CA PHE A 154 -21.31 -13.61 -8.28
C PHE A 154 -19.92 -14.19 -8.50
N ASN A 155 -19.41 -14.14 -9.74
CA ASN A 155 -17.98 -14.34 -9.99
C ASN A 155 -17.21 -13.23 -9.26
N SER A 156 -16.56 -13.55 -8.16
CA SER A 156 -15.81 -12.60 -7.35
C SER A 156 -14.64 -12.03 -8.16
N GLN A 157 -14.72 -10.74 -8.48
CA GLN A 157 -13.60 -9.94 -8.96
C GLN A 157 -13.19 -9.01 -7.83
N ASP A 158 -12.14 -9.39 -7.10
CA ASP A 158 -11.64 -8.68 -5.93
C ASP A 158 -10.90 -7.36 -6.26
N ASP A 159 -10.90 -6.96 -7.53
CA ASP A 159 -10.22 -5.78 -8.06
C ASP A 159 -11.16 -4.70 -8.64
N ASP A 160 -12.45 -4.98 -8.81
CA ASP A 160 -13.44 -4.00 -9.29
C ASP A 160 -14.35 -3.51 -8.16
N TYR A 161 -14.20 -2.23 -7.79
CA TYR A 161 -15.01 -1.61 -6.75
C TYR A 161 -16.50 -1.51 -7.08
N ASN A 162 -16.88 -1.34 -8.36
CA ASN A 162 -18.27 -1.27 -8.76
C ASN A 162 -18.95 -2.63 -8.65
N ILE A 163 -18.25 -3.70 -9.06
CA ILE A 163 -18.73 -5.08 -8.87
C ILE A 163 -18.88 -5.37 -7.38
N PHE A 164 -17.83 -5.12 -6.59
CA PHE A 164 -17.86 -5.29 -5.13
C PHE A 164 -19.04 -4.55 -4.49
N LYS A 165 -19.24 -3.28 -4.86
CA LYS A 165 -20.36 -2.46 -4.37
C LYS A 165 -21.73 -3.01 -4.76
N GLN A 166 -21.88 -3.56 -5.96
CA GLN A 166 -23.13 -4.20 -6.40
C GLN A 166 -23.42 -5.46 -5.60
N GLN A 167 -22.40 -6.28 -5.35
CA GLN A 167 -22.54 -7.49 -4.54
C GLN A 167 -22.93 -7.16 -3.09
N CYS A 168 -22.30 -6.16 -2.47
CA CYS A 168 -22.71 -5.70 -1.13
C CYS A 168 -24.18 -5.24 -1.10
N LYS A 169 -24.63 -4.50 -2.13
CA LYS A 169 -26.04 -4.08 -2.22
C LYS A 169 -27.00 -5.26 -2.38
N PHE A 170 -26.60 -6.29 -3.12
CA PHE A 170 -27.39 -7.51 -3.24
C PHE A 170 -27.55 -8.19 -1.88
N PHE A 171 -26.44 -8.36 -1.16
CA PHE A 171 -26.45 -8.92 0.19
C PHE A 171 -27.34 -8.10 1.14
N ASP A 172 -27.19 -6.77 1.19
CA ASP A 172 -28.02 -5.88 2.01
C ASP A 172 -29.54 -6.00 1.75
N ASN A 173 -29.93 -6.45 0.56
CA ASN A 173 -31.33 -6.72 0.22
C ASN A 173 -31.76 -8.15 0.53
N TYR A 174 -30.84 -9.11 0.60
CA TYR A 174 -31.11 -10.52 0.89
C TYR A 174 -31.31 -10.80 2.38
N ILE A 175 -30.64 -10.04 3.26
CA ILE A 175 -30.77 -10.16 4.73
C ILE A 175 -31.92 -9.35 5.34
N LYS A 176 -32.70 -8.62 4.53
CA LYS A 176 -33.91 -7.90 4.97
C LYS A 176 -35.12 -8.81 4.91
#